data_AF-A0A554VBA8-F1
#
_entry.id   AF-A0A554VBA8-F1
#
_cell.length_a   1.000
_cell.length_b   1.000
_cell.length_c   1.000
_cell.angle_alpha   90.00
_cell.angle_beta   90.00
_cell.angle_gamma   90.00
#
_symmetry.space_group_name_H-M   'P 1'
#
loop_
_entity.id
_entity.type
_entity.pdbx_description
1 polymer ?
#
loop_
_entity_poly.entity_id
_entity_poly.type
_entity_poly.pdbx_seq_one_letter_code
_entity_poly.pdbx_strand_id
1 'polypeptide(L)'
;MDNTQLFFIDILKQIPLQETSLLLIQAPYEELKPIFKKISFKNDGVHEYIKLNRENIEILLFETIFNDFEGYLQNIEVRLGENKFFEGYDCMQYGMFSKNFDLSNDFKQKYISLEMLLISEDW
;
A
#
# COMPACT_ATOMS: atom_id res chain seq x y z
N MET A 1 -6.69 -3.96 16.23
CA MET A 1 -5.75 -3.68 15.13
C MET A 1 -4.63 -4.67 15.24
N ASP A 2 -4.54 -5.56 14.27
CA ASP A 2 -3.48 -6.55 14.18
C ASP A 2 -2.22 -5.97 13.50
N ASN A 3 -1.20 -6.83 13.34
CA ASN A 3 0.06 -6.40 12.75
C ASN A 3 -0.08 -6.04 11.26
N THR A 4 -0.97 -6.70 10.51
CA THR A 4 -1.19 -6.44 9.07
C THR A 4 -1.83 -5.08 8.85
N GLN A 5 -2.86 -4.74 9.63
CA GLN A 5 -3.47 -3.40 9.64
C GLN A 5 -2.45 -2.33 10.00
N LEU A 6 -1.70 -2.54 11.10
CA LEU A 6 -0.67 -1.59 11.53
C LEU A 6 0.42 -1.42 10.47
N PHE A 7 0.85 -2.51 9.84
CA PHE A 7 1.86 -2.48 8.78
C PHE A 7 1.39 -1.66 7.59
N PHE A 8 0.19 -1.93 7.07
CA PHE A 8 -0.35 -1.18 5.94
C PHE A 8 -0.55 0.31 6.27
N ILE A 9 -1.06 0.63 7.46
CA ILE A 9 -1.18 2.02 7.93
C ILE A 9 0.18 2.73 7.96
N ASP A 10 1.20 2.07 8.51
CA ASP A 10 2.53 2.65 8.62
C ASP A 10 3.16 2.82 7.21
N ILE A 11 2.91 1.90 6.26
CA ILE A 11 3.28 2.07 4.84
C ILE A 11 2.67 3.35 4.30
N LEU A 12 1.34 3.50 4.39
CA LEU A 12 0.63 4.65 3.83
C LEU A 12 1.18 5.98 4.35
N LYS A 13 1.66 6.02 5.60
CA LYS A 13 2.29 7.19 6.21
C LYS A 13 3.73 7.45 5.72
N GLN A 14 4.45 6.43 5.25
CA GLN A 14 5.79 6.60 4.67
C GLN A 14 5.76 7.11 3.23
N ILE A 15 4.63 7.03 2.53
CA ILE A 15 4.55 7.37 1.10
C ILE A 15 4.77 8.88 0.91
N PRO A 16 5.82 9.30 0.19
CA PRO A 16 5.99 10.70 -0.17
C PRO A 16 5.00 11.05 -1.29
N LEU A 17 3.92 11.75 -0.93
CA LEU A 17 2.85 12.08 -1.87
C LEU A 17 3.33 13.01 -2.99
N GLN A 18 3.21 12.54 -4.22
CA GLN A 18 3.52 13.25 -5.46
C GLN A 18 2.31 13.15 -6.39
N GLU A 19 2.25 14.00 -7.42
CA GLU A 19 1.14 13.96 -8.38
C GLU A 19 1.01 12.62 -9.12
N THR A 20 2.13 11.92 -9.24
CA THR A 20 2.31 10.63 -9.92
C THR A 20 2.28 9.44 -8.96
N SER A 21 1.96 9.64 -7.68
CA SER A 21 1.89 8.55 -6.71
C SER A 21 0.63 7.71 -6.95
N LEU A 22 0.81 6.40 -7.15
CA LEU A 22 -0.25 5.45 -7.45
C LEU A 22 -0.15 4.23 -6.55
N LEU A 23 -1.30 3.71 -6.11
CA LEU A 23 -1.44 2.37 -5.54
C LEU A 23 -2.10 1.50 -6.59
N LEU A 24 -1.34 0.62 -7.21
CA LEU A 24 -1.82 -0.40 -8.13
C LEU A 24 -2.34 -1.58 -7.31
N ILE A 25 -3.52 -2.08 -7.65
CA ILE A 25 -4.13 -3.24 -7.00
C ILE A 25 -4.33 -4.30 -8.07
N GLN A 26 -3.76 -5.48 -7.85
CA GLN A 26 -3.89 -6.60 -8.77
C GLN A 26 -5.01 -7.53 -8.29
N ALA A 27 -5.92 -7.88 -9.20
CA ALA A 27 -7.03 -8.79 -8.94
C ALA A 27 -7.78 -8.46 -7.62
N PRO A 28 -8.32 -7.24 -7.47
CA PRO A 28 -9.03 -6.85 -6.26
C PRO A 28 -10.25 -7.74 -6.03
N TYR A 29 -10.46 -8.11 -4.77
CA TYR A 29 -11.65 -8.84 -4.36
C TYR A 29 -12.92 -8.01 -4.58
N GLU A 30 -14.06 -8.68 -4.80
CA GLU A 30 -15.36 -8.06 -5.03
C GLU A 30 -15.80 -7.17 -3.87
N GLU A 31 -15.40 -7.54 -2.65
CA GLU A 31 -15.59 -6.86 -1.39
C GLU A 31 -15.02 -5.43 -1.39
N LEU A 32 -14.05 -5.12 -2.26
CA LEU A 32 -13.48 -3.79 -2.39
C LEU A 32 -14.33 -2.84 -3.25
N LYS A 33 -15.29 -3.33 -4.04
CA LYS A 33 -16.10 -2.49 -4.93
C LYS A 33 -16.83 -1.34 -4.23
N PRO A 34 -17.43 -1.50 -3.03
CA PRO A 34 -18.02 -0.39 -2.29
C PRO A 34 -16.99 0.68 -1.90
N ILE A 35 -15.77 0.26 -1.58
CA ILE A 35 -14.66 1.14 -1.18
C ILE A 35 -14.14 1.90 -2.39
N PHE A 36 -14.00 1.23 -3.54
CA PHE A 36 -13.63 1.83 -4.81
C PHE A 36 -14.65 2.84 -5.36
N LYS A 37 -15.87 2.89 -4.84
CA LYS A 37 -16.81 3.97 -5.14
C LYS A 37 -16.57 5.22 -4.29
N LYS A 38 -15.99 5.06 -3.09
CA LYS A 38 -15.64 6.17 -2.19
C LYS A 38 -14.30 6.78 -2.57
N ILE A 39 -13.36 5.92 -2.97
CA ILE A 39 -12.03 6.30 -3.45
C ILE A 39 -12.11 6.51 -4.94
N SER A 40 -11.37 7.49 -5.48
CA SER A 40 -11.28 7.70 -6.94
C SER A 40 -10.47 6.59 -7.63
N PHE A 41 -10.95 5.34 -7.55
CA PHE A 41 -10.39 4.16 -8.21
C PHE A 41 -10.54 4.29 -9.71
N LYS A 42 -9.48 3.97 -10.44
CA LYS A 42 -9.40 4.11 -11.89
C LYS A 42 -8.88 2.81 -12.49
N ASN A 43 -9.31 2.57 -13.72
CA ASN A 43 -8.79 1.52 -14.57
C ASN A 43 -8.39 2.17 -15.90
N ASP A 44 -7.12 2.05 -16.29
CA ASP A 44 -6.58 2.60 -17.55
C ASP A 44 -6.52 1.56 -18.69
N GLY A 45 -7.18 0.42 -18.51
CA GLY A 45 -7.19 -0.71 -19.44
C GLY A 45 -6.03 -1.69 -19.25
N VAL A 46 -5.02 -1.31 -18.47
CA VAL A 46 -3.87 -2.18 -18.15
C VAL A 46 -3.76 -2.40 -16.64
N HIS A 47 -4.03 -1.36 -15.84
CA HIS A 47 -3.92 -1.39 -14.39
C HIS A 47 -5.18 -0.88 -13.72
N GLU A 48 -5.48 -1.49 -12.59
CA GLU A 48 -6.45 -1.04 -11.60
C GLU A 48 -5.71 -0.30 -10.50
N TYR A 49 -6.07 0.96 -10.24
CA TYR A 49 -5.28 1.80 -9.36
C TYR A 49 -6.05 2.89 -8.62
N ILE A 50 -5.45 3.36 -7.54
CA ILE A 50 -5.87 4.51 -6.75
C ILE A 50 -4.80 5.58 -6.86
N LYS A 51 -5.18 6.81 -7.21
CA LYS A 51 -4.26 7.95 -7.10
C LYS A 51 -4.01 8.25 -5.62
N LEU A 52 -2.77 8.22 -5.19
CA LEU A 52 -2.40 8.51 -3.81
C LEU A 52 -2.27 10.03 -3.64
N ASN A 53 -3.35 10.64 -3.16
CA ASN A 53 -3.39 12.00 -2.66
C ASN A 53 -3.85 11.98 -1.20
N ARG A 54 -3.83 13.13 -0.54
CA ARG A 54 -4.21 13.22 0.87
C ARG A 54 -5.60 12.66 1.17
N GLU A 55 -6.58 13.03 0.36
CA GLU A 55 -7.98 12.59 0.50
C GLU A 55 -8.11 11.07 0.40
N ASN A 56 -7.55 10.45 -0.64
CA ASN A 56 -7.61 9.01 -0.82
C ASN A 56 -6.81 8.27 0.27
N ILE A 57 -5.69 8.82 0.74
CA ILE A 57 -4.95 8.24 1.88
C ILE A 57 -5.81 8.27 3.15
N GLU A 58 -6.50 9.38 3.44
CA GLU A 58 -7.40 9.46 4.59
C GLU A 58 -8.53 8.43 4.51
N ILE A 59 -9.10 8.21 3.31
CA ILE A 59 -10.10 7.16 3.10
C ILE A 59 -9.48 5.77 3.29
N LEU A 60 -8.31 5.49 2.70
CA LEU A 60 -7.63 4.20 2.87
C LEU A 60 -7.33 3.90 4.34
N LEU A 61 -6.85 4.89 5.09
CA LEU A 61 -6.62 4.77 6.53
C LEU A 61 -7.92 4.45 7.28
N PHE A 62 -9.00 5.17 6.97
CA PHE A 62 -10.31 4.90 7.58
C PHE A 62 -10.79 3.47 7.27
N GLU A 63 -10.74 3.05 6.01
CA GLU A 63 -11.22 1.73 5.60
C GLU A 63 -10.32 0.60 6.15
N THR A 64 -9.02 0.83 6.32
CA THR A 64 -8.10 -0.10 6.99
C THR A 64 -8.46 -0.26 8.49
N ILE A 65 -8.75 0.85 9.16
CA ILE A 65 -9.06 0.85 10.61
C ILE A 65 -10.43 0.22 10.91
N PHE A 66 -11.43 0.48 10.06
CA PHE A 66 -12.82 0.13 10.36
C PHE A 66 -13.39 -1.01 9.53
N ASN A 67 -12.81 -1.31 8.37
CA ASN A 67 -13.37 -2.25 7.39
C ASN A 67 -12.37 -3.28 6.86
N ASP A 68 -11.18 -3.40 7.46
CA ASP A 68 -10.19 -4.45 7.12
C ASP A 68 -9.75 -4.42 5.65
N PHE A 69 -9.59 -3.21 5.09
CA PHE A 69 -9.31 -3.01 3.66
C PHE A 69 -8.12 -3.83 3.15
N GLU A 70 -7.04 -3.90 3.93
CA GLU A 70 -5.81 -4.61 3.58
C GLU A 70 -5.97 -6.12 3.54
N GLY A 71 -6.94 -6.66 4.29
CA GLY A 71 -7.35 -8.07 4.26
C GLY A 71 -7.84 -8.53 2.88
N TYR A 72 -8.23 -7.59 2.02
CA TYR A 72 -8.70 -7.84 0.65
C TYR A 72 -7.65 -7.49 -0.42
N LEU A 73 -6.40 -7.22 -0.04
CA LEU A 73 -5.32 -6.89 -0.97
C LEU A 73 -4.43 -8.11 -1.21
N GLN A 74 -4.69 -8.89 -2.27
CA GLN A 74 -3.82 -10.03 -2.55
C GLN A 74 -2.42 -9.56 -2.99
N ASN A 75 -2.33 -8.64 -3.94
CA ASN A 75 -1.09 -8.03 -4.39
C ASN A 75 -1.29 -6.54 -4.67
N ILE A 76 -0.36 -5.72 -4.18
CA ILE A 76 -0.33 -4.29 -4.47
C ILE A 76 1.06 -3.80 -4.83
N GLU A 77 1.11 -2.70 -5.58
CA GLU A 77 2.34 -1.97 -5.87
C GLU A 77 2.11 -0.47 -5.64
N VAL A 78 2.97 0.17 -4.86
CA VAL A 78 3.02 1.62 -4.73
C VAL A 78 4.09 2.15 -5.67
N ARG A 79 3.69 3.04 -6.59
CA ARG A 79 4.59 3.73 -7.52
C ARG A 79 4.67 5.21 -7.23
N LEU A 80 5.85 5.78 -7.45
CA LEU A 80 6.14 7.21 -7.40
C LEU A 80 6.70 7.62 -8.77
N GLY A 81 5.80 7.90 -9.72
CA GLY A 81 6.18 8.01 -11.13
C GLY A 81 6.63 6.66 -11.67
N GLU A 82 7.83 6.62 -12.25
CA GLU A 82 8.40 5.39 -12.82
C GLU A 82 9.00 4.47 -11.73
N ASN A 83 9.30 5.01 -10.55
CA ASN A 83 9.94 4.27 -9.48
C ASN A 83 8.92 3.45 -8.69
N LYS A 84 9.30 2.22 -8.38
CA LYS A 84 8.57 1.37 -7.46
C LYS A 84 9.01 1.72 -6.04
N PHE A 85 8.05 1.98 -5.16
CA PHE A 85 8.31 2.34 -3.77
C PHE A 85 8.14 1.13 -2.84
N PHE A 86 7.07 0.37 -3.07
CA PHE A 86 6.68 -0.74 -2.23
C PHE A 86 5.86 -1.76 -3.01
N GLU A 87 6.00 -3.04 -2.66
CA GLU A 87 5.08 -4.11 -3.04
C GLU A 87 4.58 -4.84 -1.80
N GLY A 88 3.28 -5.12 -1.77
CA GLY A 88 2.63 -5.85 -0.69
C GLY A 88 1.98 -7.13 -1.20
N TYR A 89 2.05 -8.18 -0.40
CA TYR A 89 1.59 -9.52 -0.77
C TYR A 89 0.72 -10.12 0.34
N ASP A 90 -0.13 -11.06 -0.06
CA ASP A 90 -0.90 -11.96 0.80
C ASP A 90 -1.62 -11.21 1.91
N CYS A 91 -2.54 -10.31 1.53
CA CYS A 91 -3.34 -9.52 2.47
C CYS A 91 -2.46 -8.64 3.39
N MET A 92 -1.37 -8.11 2.85
CA MET A 92 -0.38 -7.32 3.57
C MET A 92 0.34 -8.06 4.72
N GLN A 93 0.42 -9.39 4.66
CA GLN A 93 1.22 -10.18 5.61
C GLN A 93 2.71 -9.85 5.53
N TYR A 94 3.20 -9.57 4.32
CA TYR A 94 4.56 -9.09 4.11
C TYR A 94 4.63 -8.21 2.87
N GLY A 95 5.75 -7.52 2.73
CA GLY A 95 6.03 -6.68 1.57
C GLY A 95 7.50 -6.38 1.40
N MET A 96 7.81 -5.83 0.24
CA MET A 96 9.15 -5.46 -0.16
C MET A 96 9.21 -3.96 -0.41
N PHE A 97 10.13 -3.28 0.26
CA PHE A 97 10.41 -1.86 0.03
C PHE A 97 11.58 -1.67 -0.88
N SER A 98 11.51 -0.62 -1.69
CA SER A 98 12.64 -0.19 -2.50
C SER A 98 13.81 0.26 -1.63
N LYS A 99 15.04 -0.15 -1.98
CA LYS A 99 16.26 0.36 -1.33
C LYS A 99 16.56 1.82 -1.66
N ASN A 100 15.93 2.35 -2.71
CA ASN A 100 16.16 3.71 -3.18
C ASN A 100 15.44 4.76 -2.33
N PHE A 101 14.57 4.35 -1.40
CA PHE A 101 13.88 5.23 -0.47
C PHE A 101 14.36 5.02 0.96
N ASP A 102 14.66 6.13 1.63
CA ASP A 102 15.10 6.08 3.01
C ASP A 102 13.89 5.98 3.95
N LEU A 103 13.67 4.80 4.53
CA LEU A 103 12.69 4.58 5.58
C LEU A 103 13.32 4.87 6.95
N SER A 104 12.50 5.27 7.92
CA SER A 104 13.00 5.45 9.29
C SER A 104 13.53 4.13 9.86
N ASN A 105 14.59 4.22 10.66
CA ASN A 105 15.19 3.04 11.30
C ASN A 105 14.20 2.33 12.21
N ASP A 106 13.36 3.07 12.94
CA ASP A 106 12.32 2.52 13.81
C ASP A 106 11.31 1.68 13.02
N PHE A 107 10.90 2.16 11.84
CA PHE A 107 10.02 1.43 10.94
C PHE A 107 10.69 0.14 10.43
N LYS A 108 11.93 0.25 9.91
CA LYS A 108 12.69 -0.91 9.40
C LYS A 108 12.85 -1.98 10.48
N GLN A 109 13.34 -1.59 11.65
CA GLN A 109 13.60 -2.52 12.76
C GLN A 109 12.33 -3.24 13.21
N LYS A 110 11.23 -2.49 13.39
CA LYS A 110 9.93 -3.05 13.78
C LYS A 110 9.50 -4.15 12.81
N TYR A 111 9.41 -3.84 11.52
CA TYR A 111 8.78 -4.76 10.56
C TYR A 111 9.71 -5.84 10.01
N ILE A 112 11.03 -5.63 10.01
CA ILE A 112 11.99 -6.72 9.75
C ILE A 112 11.94 -7.74 10.89
N SER A 113 11.88 -7.29 12.16
CA SER A 113 11.81 -8.20 13.31
C SER A 113 10.52 -9.03 13.37
N LEU A 114 9.47 -8.55 12.70
CA LEU A 114 8.19 -9.25 12.56
C LEU A 114 8.14 -10.11 11.29
N GLU A 115 9.22 -10.17 10.50
CA GLU A 115 9.29 -10.89 9.22
C GLU A 115 8.28 -10.37 8.16
N MET A 116 7.79 -9.15 8.32
CA MET A 116 6.80 -8.53 7.43
C MET A 116 7.44 -7.64 6.35
N LEU A 117 8.70 -7.26 6.53
CA LEU A 117 9.39 -6.32 5.66
C LEU A 117 10.68 -6.90 5.11
N LEU A 118 10.79 -6.88 3.78
CA LEU A 118 12.03 -7.10 3.05
C LEU A 118 12.44 -5.80 2.35
N ILE A 119 13.74 -5.68 2.06
CA ILE A 119 14.28 -4.59 1.24
C ILE A 119 14.67 -5.19 -0.11
N SER A 120 14.18 -4.59 -1.20
CA SER A 120 14.51 -4.96 -2.56
C SER A 120 15.96 -4.57 -2.87
N GLU A 121 16.71 -5.51 -3.44
CA GLU A 121 18.05 -5.22 -3.96
C GLU A 121 18.03 -4.77 -5.42
N ASP A 122 16.89 -4.91 -6.11
CA ASP A 122 16.79 -4.65 -7.55
C ASP A 122 16.27 -3.24 -7.87
N TRP A 123 15.51 -2.62 -6.95
CA TRP A 123 14.79 -1.38 -7.19
C TRP A 123 14.50 -0.58 -5.93
#